data_AF-A0A8T4F913-F1
#
_entry.id   AF-A0A8T4F913-F1
#
_cell.length_a   1.000
_cell.length_b   1.000
_cell.length_c   1.000
_cell.angle_alpha   90.00
_cell.angle_beta   90.00
_cell.angle_gamma   90.00
#
_symmetry.space_group_name_H-M   'P 1'
#
loop_
_entity.id
_entity.type
_entity.pdbx_description
1 polymer ?
#
loop_
_entity_poly.entity_id
_entity_poly.type
_entity_poly.pdbx_seq_one_letter_code
_entity_poly.pdbx_strand_id
1 'polypeptide(L)' 'MTVSRRVALFLGMIYLLIGIYVAWTHGYLTVTLLKRIAEALLAIFLWFLVLLGVNLHIGR' A
#
# COMPACT_ATOMS: atom_id res chain seq x y z
N MET A 1 -31.12 1.06 10.22
CA MET A 1 -30.07 1.93 10.80
C MET A 1 -29.23 2.49 9.66
N THR A 2 -29.52 3.71 9.18
CA THR A 2 -28.72 4.37 8.14
C THR A 2 -27.60 5.15 8.81
N VAL A 3 -26.39 4.60 8.81
CA VAL A 3 -25.21 5.28 9.36
C VAL A 3 -24.91 6.50 8.47
N SER A 4 -24.86 7.68 9.07
CA SER A 4 -24.49 8.92 8.37
C SER A 4 -23.12 8.77 7.70
N ARG A 5 -22.99 9.17 6.43
CA ARG A 5 -21.74 9.07 5.64
C ARG A 5 -20.52 9.61 6.37
N ARG A 6 -20.68 10.69 7.15
CA ARG A 6 -19.61 11.27 7.97
C ARG A 6 -19.16 10.32 9.09
N VAL A 7 -20.09 9.67 9.78
CA VAL A 7 -19.79 8.70 10.84
C VAL A 7 -19.08 7.49 10.27
N ALA A 8 -19.51 7.00 9.10
CA ALA A 8 -18.81 5.91 8.42
C ALA A 8 -17.36 6.28 8.05
N LEU A 9 -17.11 7.50 7.57
CA LEU A 9 -15.76 7.99 7.27
C LEU A 9 -14.90 8.11 8.53
N PHE A 10 -15.45 8.63 9.64
CA PHE A 10 -14.73 8.72 10.90
C PHE A 10 -14.37 7.34 11.47
N LEU A 11 -15.33 6.41 11.47
CA LEU A 11 -15.08 5.03 11.91
C LEU A 11 -14.06 4.34 11.00
N GLY A 12 -14.16 4.53 9.69
CA GLY A 12 -13.18 4.02 8.73
C GLY A 12 -11.78 4.57 8.98
N MET A 13 -11.65 5.88 9.26
CA MET A 13 -10.37 6.52 9.56
C MET A 13 -9.75 5.94 10.84
N ILE A 14 -10.52 5.81 11.91
CA ILE A 14 -10.06 5.25 13.18
C ILE A 14 -9.63 3.79 12.99
N TYR A 15 -10.44 3.00 12.27
CA TYR A 15 -10.13 1.61 11.98
C TYR A 15 -8.81 1.47 11.22
N LEU A 16 -8.55 2.35 10.25
CA LEU A 16 -7.32 2.37 9.46
C LEU A 16 -6.10 2.69 10.36
N LEU A 17 -6.22 3.72 11.22
CA LEU A 17 -5.17 4.09 12.17
C LEU A 17 -4.84 2.94 13.14
N ILE A 18 -5.86 2.28 13.68
CA ILE A 18 -5.70 1.13 14.57
C ILE A 18 -5.04 -0.04 13.83
N GLY A 19 -5.47 -0.34 12.60
CA GLY A 19 -4.87 -1.39 11.79
C GLY A 19 -3.38 -1.18 11.54
N ILE A 20 -2.98 0.06 11.22
CA ILE A 20 -1.55 0.42 11.07
C ILE A 20 -0.81 0.24 12.39
N TYR A 21 -1.36 0.72 13.51
CA TYR A 21 -0.74 0.62 14.82
C TYR A 21 -0.56 -0.84 15.27
N VAL A 22 -1.58 -1.68 15.08
CA VAL A 22 -1.54 -3.12 15.38
C VAL A 22 -0.49 -3.82 14.51
N ALA A 23 -0.43 -3.50 13.21
CA ALA A 23 0.57 -4.06 12.31
C ALA A 23 2.00 -3.68 12.69
N TRP A 24 2.21 -2.44 13.17
CA TRP A 24 3.50 -1.98 13.67
C TRP A 24 3.91 -2.70 14.95
N THR A 25 3.00 -2.76 15.94
CA THR A 25 3.27 -3.36 17.26
C THR A 25 3.51 -4.87 17.19
N HIS A 26 2.83 -5.58 16.29
CA HIS A 26 3.03 -7.03 16.11
C HIS A 26 4.24 -7.38 15.24
N GLY A 27 5.01 -6.39 14.77
CA GLY A 27 6.15 -6.62 13.88
C GLY A 27 5.77 -7.08 12.46
N TYR A 28 4.48 -7.11 12.12
CA TYR A 28 4.03 -7.39 10.75
C TYR A 28 4.51 -6.29 9.78
N LEU A 29 4.54 -5.04 10.22
CA LEU A 29 5.05 -3.90 9.45
C LEU A 29 6.58 -3.78 9.53
N THR A 30 7.30 -4.89 9.35
CA THR A 30 8.76 -4.85 9.27
C THR A 30 9.19 -4.18 7.96
N VAL A 31 10.27 -3.39 7.99
CA VAL A 31 10.85 -2.72 6.80
C VAL A 31 11.05 -3.71 5.64
N THR A 32 11.49 -4.93 5.94
CA THR A 32 11.67 -6.00 4.95
C THR A 32 10.36 -6.41 4.26
N LEU A 33 9.25 -6.50 4.99
CA LEU A 33 7.95 -6.86 4.43
C LEU A 33 7.41 -5.70 3.58
N LEU A 34 7.53 -4.47 4.06
CA LEU A 34 7.15 -3.28 3.30
C LEU A 34 7.95 -3.16 2.00
N LYS A 35 9.27 -3.41 2.05
CA LYS A 35 10.15 -3.46 0.87
C LYS A 35 9.69 -4.53 -0.13
N ARG A 36 9.37 -5.74 0.33
CA ARG A 36 8.88 -6.82 -0.54
C ARG A 36 7.56 -6.47 -1.21
N ILE A 37 6.62 -5.87 -0.48
CA ILE A 37 5.35 -5.39 -1.05
C ILE A 37 5.62 -4.28 -2.08
N ALA A 38 6.48 -3.32 -1.75
CA ALA A 38 6.84 -2.25 -2.66
C ALA A 38 7.50 -2.78 -3.96
N GLU A 39 8.41 -3.76 -3.86
CA GLU A 39 9.02 -4.44 -5.01
C GLU A 39 7.98 -5.18 -5.85
N ALA A 40 7.04 -5.91 -5.23
CA ALA A 40 5.98 -6.60 -5.94
C ALA A 40 5.04 -5.64 -6.67
N LEU A 41 4.62 -4.56 -6.01
CA LEU A 41 3.82 -3.52 -6.62
C LEU A 41 4.58 -2.84 -7.77
N LEU A 42 5.85 -2.50 -7.54
CA LEU A 42 6.71 -1.92 -8.56
C LEU A 42 6.81 -2.86 -9.77
N ALA A 43 7.00 -4.16 -9.57
CA ALA A 43 7.05 -5.14 -10.66
C ALA A 43 5.75 -5.18 -11.47
N ILE A 44 4.58 -5.10 -10.82
CA ILE A 44 3.28 -5.01 -11.48
C ILE A 44 3.18 -3.72 -12.30
N PHE A 45 3.60 -2.57 -11.76
CA PHE A 45 3.61 -1.32 -12.51
C PHE A 45 4.60 -1.35 -13.67
N LEU A 46 5.80 -1.90 -13.45
CA LEU A 46 6.86 -2.05 -14.43
C LEU A 46 6.39 -2.88 -15.62
N TRP A 47 5.62 -3.96 -15.40
CA TRP A 47 5.02 -4.74 -16.49
C TRP A 47 4.22 -3.85 -17.45
N PHE A 48 3.38 -2.95 -16.90
CA PHE A 48 2.59 -2.03 -17.71
C PHE A 48 3.47 -1.03 -18.45
N LEU A 49 4.52 -0.52 -17.82
CA LEU A 49 5.50 0.38 -18.46
C LEU A 49 6.24 -0.31 -19.62
N VAL A 50 6.59 -1.59 -19.47
CA VAL A 50 7.20 -2.40 -20.52
C VAL A 50 6.27 -2.51 -21.73
N LEU A 51 4.98 -2.76 -21.52
CA LEU A 51 3.98 -2.78 -22.60
C LEU A 51 3.78 -1.41 -23.26
N LEU A 52 3.96 -0.32 -22.51
CA LEU A 52 3.91 1.06 -23.03
C LEU A 52 5.18 1.43 -23.84
N GLY A 53 6.17 0.53 -23.92
CA GLY A 53 7.45 0.79 -24.59
C GLY A 53 8.39 1.70 -23.80
N VAL A 54 8.10 1.96 -22.52
CA VAL A 54 8.98 2.72 -21.63
C VAL A 54 10.16 1.83 -21.28
N ASN A 55 11.24 1.94 -22.05
CA ASN A 55 12.51 1.31 -21.74
C ASN A 55 13.17 2.09 -20.60
N LEU A 56 13.14 1.51 -19.39
CA LEU A 56 13.93 1.97 -18.25
C LEU A 56 15.41 1.62 -18.50
N HIS A 57 16.07 2.39 -19.35
CA HIS A 57 17.52 2.45 -19.38
C HIS A 57 18.00 3.22 -18.14
N ILE A 58 18.16 2.51 -17.02
CA ILE A 58 19.08 2.93 -15.96
C ILE A 58 20.47 2.82 -16.60
N GLY A 59 21.09 3.95 -16.94
CA GLY A 59 22.34 3.96 -17.69
C GLY A 59 23.49 3.32 -16.93
N ARG A 60 23.84 2.07 -17.27
CA ARG A 60 25.09 1.62 -17.89
C ARG A 60 24.97 0.18 -18.35
#